data_AF-A0A3V5VPE1-F1
#
_entry.id   AF-A0A3V5VPE1-F1
#
_cell.length_a   1.000
_cell.length_b   1.000
_cell.length_c   1.000
_cell.angle_alpha   90.00
_cell.angle_beta   90.00
_cell.angle_gamma   90.00
#
_symmetry.space_group_name_H-M   'P 1'
#
loop_
_entity.id
_entity.type
_entity.pdbx_description
1 polymer ?
#
loop_
_entity_poly.entity_id
_entity_poly.type
_entity_poly.pdbx_seq_one_letter_code
_entity_poly.pdbx_strand_id
1 'polypeptide(L)'
;MLTFARQQQRRNVRWLLSLSLLVLLATLLSLCAGEQWIAPGDWLSARGELFVWQIRLPRTLAVLLVGAALALSGAVMQALFENPLAEPGLLGVSNGAGVGLIAAVLLGQGQLPGWALGLCAIAGALIITLILLRFARRHLSTSRLLLAGVALSIICSALMTWAIYFSTSFDLRQLMYWMMGGFGGVDWQQSWLMIALIPVLIWICCQSQPLNMLALGETSARQLGLPLWFWRNLLVVATGWMVGVSVAMAGAIGFIGLVIPHILRLCGLTDHRVLLPGCALAGAIALLLADVVARLALASAELPIGVVTATLGAPVFIWLLLKSAR
;
A
#
# COMPACT_ATOMS: atom_id res chain seq x y z
N MET A 1 -27.21 -26.94 -0.95
CA MET A 1 -26.33 -25.85 -1.44
C MET A 1 -26.20 -24.63 -0.51
N LEU A 2 -26.97 -24.49 0.59
CA LEU A 2 -27.06 -23.22 1.34
C LEU A 2 -26.39 -23.17 2.73
N THR A 3 -26.02 -24.30 3.34
CA THR A 3 -25.49 -24.32 4.72
C THR A 3 -24.05 -23.83 4.80
N PHE A 4 -23.15 -24.35 3.95
CA PHE A 4 -21.76 -23.91 3.89
C PHE A 4 -21.62 -22.44 3.48
N ALA A 5 -22.40 -21.98 2.50
CA ALA A 5 -22.41 -20.58 2.08
C ALA A 5 -22.87 -19.65 3.22
N ARG A 6 -23.93 -20.02 3.96
CA ARG A 6 -24.40 -19.25 5.13
C ARG A 6 -23.40 -19.27 6.29
N GLN A 7 -22.76 -20.42 6.56
CA GLN A 7 -21.71 -20.51 7.58
C GLN A 7 -20.51 -19.61 7.22
N GLN A 8 -20.07 -19.66 5.96
CA GLN A 8 -19.00 -18.80 5.45
C GLN A 8 -19.39 -17.33 5.54
N GLN A 9 -20.62 -16.96 5.15
CA GLN A 9 -21.11 -15.58 5.24
C GLN A 9 -21.12 -15.07 6.68
N ARG A 10 -21.58 -15.88 7.65
CA ARG A 10 -21.54 -15.52 9.08
C ARG A 10 -20.11 -15.33 9.57
N ARG A 11 -19.18 -16.21 9.19
CA ARG A 11 -17.76 -16.09 9.54
C ARG A 11 -17.13 -14.82 8.93
N ASN A 12 -17.44 -14.55 7.68
CA ASN A 12 -17.00 -13.36 6.96
C ASN A 12 -17.45 -12.06 7.63
N VAL A 13 -18.73 -11.96 8.00
CA VAL A 13 -19.27 -10.79 8.71
C VAL A 13 -18.59 -10.61 10.07
N ARG A 14 -18.37 -11.70 10.83
CA ARG A 14 -17.64 -11.64 12.10
C ARG A 14 -16.22 -11.13 11.94
N TRP A 15 -15.51 -11.58 10.90
CA TRP A 15 -14.18 -11.09 10.59
C TRP A 15 -14.18 -9.60 10.27
N LEU A 16 -15.08 -9.13 9.40
CA LEU A 16 -15.18 -7.71 9.07
C LEU A 16 -15.51 -6.86 10.29
N LEU A 17 -16.47 -7.27 11.13
CA LEU A 17 -16.79 -6.56 12.37
C LEU A 17 -15.61 -6.50 13.33
N SER A 18 -14.87 -7.61 13.47
CA SER A 18 -13.69 -7.67 14.34
C SER A 18 -12.57 -6.78 13.83
N LEU A 19 -12.33 -6.78 12.52
CA LEU A 19 -11.35 -5.89 11.88
C LEU A 19 -11.76 -4.42 11.99
N SER A 20 -13.05 -4.09 11.80
CA SER A 20 -13.54 -2.72 11.98
C SER A 20 -13.36 -2.23 13.43
N LEU A 21 -13.66 -3.07 14.41
CA LEU A 21 -13.41 -2.75 15.81
C LEU A 21 -11.91 -2.55 16.08
N LEU A 22 -11.07 -3.42 15.52
CA LEU A 22 -9.61 -3.33 15.69
C LEU A 22 -9.02 -2.08 15.03
N VAL A 23 -9.56 -1.63 13.87
CA VAL A 23 -9.20 -0.32 13.27
C VAL A 23 -9.50 0.82 14.23
N LEU A 24 -10.69 0.83 14.84
CA LEU A 24 -11.08 1.88 15.80
C LEU A 24 -10.13 1.89 17.01
N LEU A 25 -9.84 0.72 17.58
CA LEU A 25 -8.92 0.60 18.70
C LEU A 25 -7.49 1.04 18.33
N ALA A 26 -6.98 0.64 17.17
CA ALA A 26 -5.67 1.05 16.68
C ALA A 26 -5.61 2.57 16.41
N THR A 27 -6.70 3.16 15.91
CA THR A 27 -6.82 4.61 15.70
C THR A 27 -6.76 5.35 17.03
N LEU A 28 -7.53 4.91 18.03
CA LEU A 28 -7.48 5.48 19.38
C LEU A 28 -6.08 5.37 19.98
N LEU A 29 -5.44 4.20 19.84
CA LEU A 29 -4.06 3.99 20.30
C LEU A 29 -3.09 4.98 19.62
N SER A 30 -3.16 5.12 18.30
CA SER A 30 -2.28 6.04 17.55
C SER A 30 -2.47 7.50 17.93
N LEU A 31 -3.70 7.92 18.24
CA LEU A 31 -4.00 9.28 18.68
C LEU A 31 -3.52 9.53 20.12
N CYS A 32 -3.58 8.54 21.00
CA CYS A 32 -3.14 8.67 22.39
C CYS A 32 -1.62 8.51 22.55
N ALA A 33 -0.99 7.66 21.74
CA ALA A 33 0.40 7.28 21.86
C ALA A 33 1.34 8.23 21.09
N GLY A 34 2.45 8.57 21.74
CA GLY A 34 3.55 9.40 21.23
C GLY A 34 4.56 9.61 22.35
N GLU A 35 5.47 10.58 22.21
CA GLU A 35 6.44 10.94 23.27
C GLU A 35 5.77 11.19 24.63
N GLN A 36 4.59 11.81 24.59
CA GLN A 36 3.71 11.97 25.74
C GLN A 36 2.38 11.27 25.48
N TRP A 37 1.91 10.50 26.45
CA TRP A 37 0.59 9.91 26.41
C TRP A 37 -0.48 10.99 26.65
N ILE A 38 -1.46 11.11 25.75
CA ILE A 38 -2.58 12.05 25.88
C ILE A 38 -3.88 11.25 25.89
N ALA A 39 -4.53 11.19 27.06
CA ALA A 39 -5.78 10.46 27.22
C ALA A 39 -6.93 11.17 26.47
N PRO A 40 -7.99 10.45 26.05
CA PRO A 40 -9.15 11.04 25.36
C PRO A 40 -9.80 12.22 26.09
N GLY A 41 -9.75 12.23 27.43
CA GLY A 41 -10.27 13.34 28.24
C GLY A 41 -9.53 14.67 28.01
N ASP A 42 -8.26 14.62 27.61
CA ASP A 42 -7.39 15.80 27.43
C ASP A 42 -7.29 16.25 25.96
N TRP A 43 -8.04 15.64 25.04
CA TRP A 43 -7.96 15.94 23.61
C TRP A 43 -8.40 17.37 23.25
N LEU A 44 -9.21 18.01 24.10
CA LEU A 44 -9.66 19.40 23.95
C LEU A 44 -8.81 20.37 24.77
N SER A 45 -7.78 19.90 25.47
CA SER A 45 -6.79 20.78 26.09
C SER A 45 -5.93 21.46 25.01
N ALA A 46 -5.24 22.55 25.34
CA ALA A 46 -4.31 23.22 24.42
C ALA A 46 -3.23 22.26 23.87
N ARG A 47 -2.81 21.25 24.66
CA ARG A 47 -1.89 20.20 24.19
C ARG A 47 -2.58 19.23 23.24
N GLY A 48 -3.82 18.85 23.54
CA GLY A 48 -4.64 18.00 22.68
C GLY A 48 -4.89 18.62 21.31
N GLU A 49 -5.26 19.90 21.26
CA GLU A 49 -5.42 20.66 20.01
C GLU A 49 -4.18 20.62 19.12
N LEU A 50 -2.99 20.82 19.69
CA LEU A 50 -1.75 20.75 18.92
C LEU A 50 -1.38 19.31 18.54
N PHE A 51 -1.18 18.43 19.53
CA PHE A 51 -0.61 17.10 19.27
C PHE A 51 -1.61 16.13 18.66
N VAL A 52 -2.84 16.07 19.17
CA VAL A 52 -3.84 15.11 18.68
C VAL A 52 -4.39 15.57 17.33
N TRP A 53 -4.84 16.82 17.22
CA TRP A 53 -5.57 17.28 16.04
C TRP A 53 -4.68 17.79 14.90
N GLN A 54 -3.57 18.47 15.18
CA GLN A 54 -2.71 19.02 14.13
C GLN A 54 -1.57 18.08 13.71
N ILE A 55 -1.14 17.17 14.58
CA ILE A 55 0.01 16.28 14.30
C ILE A 55 -0.45 14.82 14.13
N ARG A 56 -1.06 14.22 15.15
CA ARG A 56 -1.34 12.78 15.16
C ARG A 56 -2.51 12.38 14.27
N LEU A 57 -3.55 13.21 14.19
CA LEU A 57 -4.73 12.92 13.37
C LEU A 57 -4.41 12.87 11.87
N PRO A 58 -3.80 13.91 11.24
CA PRO A 58 -3.47 13.83 9.82
C PRO A 58 -2.53 12.66 9.52
N ARG A 59 -1.51 12.43 10.37
CA ARG A 59 -0.62 11.27 10.26
C ARG A 59 -1.39 9.94 10.35
N THR A 60 -2.27 9.78 11.33
CA THR A 60 -3.07 8.55 11.51
C THR A 60 -3.98 8.29 10.32
N LEU A 61 -4.64 9.31 9.79
CA LEU A 61 -5.50 9.19 8.61
C LEU A 61 -4.71 8.79 7.37
N ALA A 62 -3.55 9.42 7.15
CA ALA A 62 -2.62 9.04 6.09
C ALA A 62 -2.21 7.57 6.19
N VAL A 63 -1.78 7.13 7.38
CA VAL A 63 -1.35 5.76 7.63
C VAL A 63 -2.46 4.75 7.35
N LEU A 64 -3.69 5.03 7.80
CA LEU A 64 -4.85 4.17 7.53
C LEU A 64 -5.13 4.04 6.03
N LEU A 65 -5.13 5.16 5.31
CA LEU A 65 -5.40 5.19 3.86
C LEU A 65 -4.31 4.48 3.06
N VAL A 66 -3.04 4.74 3.38
CA VAL A 66 -1.90 4.09 2.71
C VAL A 66 -1.86 2.60 3.01
N GLY A 67 -2.10 2.19 4.27
CA GLY A 67 -2.16 0.79 4.65
C GLY A 67 -3.26 0.03 3.91
N ALA A 68 -4.45 0.61 3.83
CA ALA A 68 -5.55 0.07 3.04
C ALA A 68 -5.19 -0.02 1.55
N ALA A 69 -4.57 1.04 1.01
CA ALA A 69 -4.20 1.13 -0.40
C ALA A 69 -3.17 0.08 -0.80
N LEU A 70 -2.12 -0.12 0.00
CA LEU A 70 -1.08 -1.12 -0.27
C LEU A 70 -1.64 -2.55 -0.20
N ALA A 71 -2.46 -2.86 0.82
CA ALA A 71 -3.07 -4.19 0.95
C ALA A 71 -4.06 -4.49 -0.20
N LEU A 72 -4.89 -3.52 -0.58
CA LEU A 72 -5.80 -3.67 -1.72
C LEU A 72 -5.04 -3.81 -3.04
N SER A 73 -4.01 -3.00 -3.25
CA SER A 73 -3.13 -3.08 -4.44
C SER A 73 -2.50 -4.46 -4.56
N GLY A 74 -2.03 -5.03 -3.45
CA GLY A 74 -1.56 -6.40 -3.39
C GLY A 74 -2.62 -7.42 -3.77
N ALA A 75 -3.82 -7.35 -3.18
CA ALA A 75 -4.91 -8.27 -3.51
C ALA A 75 -5.33 -8.21 -4.98
N VAL A 76 -5.38 -7.00 -5.56
CA VAL A 76 -5.67 -6.76 -6.97
C VAL A 76 -4.58 -7.34 -7.87
N MET A 77 -3.31 -7.10 -7.55
CA MET A 77 -2.19 -7.64 -8.32
C MET A 77 -2.14 -9.16 -8.25
N GLN A 78 -2.36 -9.76 -7.08
CA GLN A 78 -2.39 -11.22 -6.94
C GLN A 78 -3.47 -11.86 -7.82
N ALA A 79 -4.66 -11.25 -7.89
CA ALA A 79 -5.74 -11.70 -8.76
C ALA A 79 -5.42 -11.46 -10.25
N LEU A 80 -4.81 -10.33 -10.58
CA LEU A 80 -4.50 -9.94 -11.96
C LEU A 80 -3.42 -10.81 -12.61
N PHE A 81 -2.37 -11.12 -11.85
CA PHE A 81 -1.22 -11.92 -12.31
C PHE A 81 -1.36 -13.41 -12.00
N GLU A 82 -2.48 -13.83 -11.40
CA GLU A 82 -2.71 -15.21 -10.95
C GLU A 82 -1.52 -15.73 -10.12
N ASN A 83 -0.96 -14.84 -9.29
CA ASN A 83 0.27 -15.11 -8.55
C ASN A 83 0.16 -14.59 -7.10
N PRO A 84 0.15 -15.48 -6.10
CA PRO A 84 0.09 -15.09 -4.68
C PRO A 84 1.24 -14.20 -4.22
N LEU A 85 2.35 -14.19 -4.96
CA LEU A 85 3.56 -13.42 -4.63
C LEU A 85 3.57 -12.02 -5.26
N ALA A 86 2.53 -11.63 -6.00
CA ALA A 86 2.50 -10.32 -6.63
C ALA A 86 2.27 -9.20 -5.59
N GLU A 87 3.18 -8.23 -5.58
CA GLU A 87 3.07 -7.00 -4.80
C GLU A 87 3.61 -5.81 -5.63
N PRO A 88 3.03 -4.60 -5.52
CA PRO A 88 3.48 -3.44 -6.31
C PRO A 88 4.96 -3.09 -6.15
N GLY A 89 5.52 -3.28 -4.95
CA GLY A 89 6.94 -3.03 -4.68
C GLY A 89 7.86 -3.96 -5.48
N LEU A 90 7.48 -5.23 -5.63
CA LEU A 90 8.26 -6.21 -6.41
C LEU A 90 8.19 -5.95 -7.92
N LEU A 91 7.08 -5.38 -8.39
CA LEU A 91 6.86 -5.05 -9.80
C LEU A 91 7.43 -3.69 -10.22
N GLY A 92 8.17 -3.02 -9.33
CA GLY A 92 8.87 -1.77 -9.61
C GLY A 92 7.97 -0.54 -9.61
N VAL A 93 6.68 -0.64 -9.26
CA VAL A 93 5.76 0.50 -9.24
C VAL A 93 6.18 1.51 -8.17
N SER A 94 6.50 1.02 -6.96
CA SER A 94 7.01 1.86 -5.87
C SER A 94 8.36 2.49 -6.21
N ASN A 95 9.26 1.72 -6.83
CA ASN A 95 10.56 2.22 -7.26
C ASN A 95 10.43 3.24 -8.42
N GLY A 96 9.45 3.06 -9.30
CA GLY A 96 9.13 4.01 -10.37
C GLY A 96 8.67 5.36 -9.82
N ALA A 97 7.82 5.36 -8.79
CA ALA A 97 7.49 6.58 -8.08
C ALA A 97 8.74 7.24 -7.47
N GLY A 98 9.70 6.45 -6.99
CA GLY A 98 10.98 6.95 -6.47
C GLY A 98 11.79 7.64 -7.53
N VAL A 99 11.96 7.00 -8.68
CA VAL A 99 12.62 7.63 -9.83
C VAL A 99 11.93 8.94 -10.22
N GLY A 100 10.59 8.98 -10.22
CA GLY A 100 9.84 10.20 -10.52
C GLY A 100 10.11 11.33 -9.53
N LEU A 101 10.12 11.03 -8.23
CA LEU A 101 10.42 12.01 -7.19
C LEU A 101 11.88 12.50 -7.25
N ILE A 102 12.82 11.59 -7.40
CA ILE A 102 14.25 11.91 -7.52
C ILE A 102 14.50 12.80 -8.73
N ALA A 103 13.91 12.46 -9.89
CA ALA A 103 13.99 13.28 -11.08
C ALA A 103 13.45 14.69 -10.84
N ALA A 104 12.35 14.82 -10.09
CA ALA A 104 11.80 16.12 -9.73
C ALA A 104 12.74 16.92 -8.83
N VAL A 105 13.31 16.30 -7.80
CA VAL A 105 14.27 16.98 -6.89
C VAL A 105 15.49 17.47 -7.66
N LEU A 106 16.08 16.62 -8.50
CA LEU A 106 17.29 16.95 -9.26
C LEU A 106 17.03 17.99 -10.36
N LEU A 107 15.99 17.81 -11.18
CA LEU A 107 15.67 18.74 -12.28
C LEU A 107 15.10 20.06 -11.77
N GLY A 108 14.37 20.01 -10.65
CA GLY A 108 13.80 21.18 -9.98
C GLY A 108 14.79 21.95 -9.11
N GLN A 109 16.03 21.49 -8.99
CA GLN A 109 17.10 22.08 -8.18
C GLN A 109 16.65 22.36 -6.72
N GLY A 110 15.81 21.49 -6.16
CA GLY A 110 15.24 21.65 -4.82
C GLY A 110 14.22 22.78 -4.64
N GLN A 111 13.84 23.51 -5.69
CA GLN A 111 12.90 24.64 -5.61
C GLN A 111 11.44 24.24 -5.81
N LEU A 112 11.18 22.98 -6.19
CA LEU A 112 9.81 22.52 -6.42
C LEU A 112 9.03 22.43 -5.10
N PRO A 113 7.77 22.91 -5.10
CA PRO A 113 6.91 22.77 -3.93
C PRO A 113 6.55 21.29 -3.69
N GLY A 114 6.25 20.92 -2.45
CA GLY A 114 5.99 19.53 -2.06
C GLY A 114 4.87 18.85 -2.84
N TRP A 115 3.85 19.60 -3.26
CA TRP A 115 2.77 19.05 -4.09
C TRP A 115 3.26 18.60 -5.48
N ALA A 116 4.23 19.31 -6.06
CA ALA A 116 4.82 18.95 -7.35
C ALA A 116 5.65 17.67 -7.25
N LEU A 117 6.40 17.50 -6.16
CA LEU A 117 7.12 16.25 -5.87
C LEU A 117 6.15 15.06 -5.78
N GLY A 118 5.00 15.26 -5.13
CA GLY A 118 3.95 14.23 -5.04
C GLY A 118 3.37 13.84 -6.41
N LEU A 119 3.11 14.82 -7.29
CA LEU A 119 2.66 14.54 -8.66
C LEU A 119 3.71 13.79 -9.48
N CYS A 120 4.99 14.11 -9.33
CA CYS A 120 6.07 13.41 -10.00
C CYS A 120 6.22 11.96 -9.51
N ALA A 121 6.02 11.69 -8.22
CA ALA A 121 5.96 10.33 -7.70
C ALA A 121 4.78 9.54 -8.29
N ILE A 122 3.59 10.14 -8.34
CA ILE A 122 2.41 9.53 -8.99
C ILE A 122 2.69 9.23 -10.46
N ALA A 123 3.28 10.19 -11.18
CA ALA A 123 3.65 10.02 -12.59
C ALA A 123 4.65 8.87 -12.79
N GLY A 124 5.66 8.75 -11.92
CA GLY A 124 6.64 7.66 -11.95
C GLY A 124 5.99 6.28 -11.79
N ALA A 125 5.08 6.11 -10.83
CA ALA A 125 4.32 4.87 -10.66
C ALA A 125 3.42 4.59 -11.88
N LEU A 126 2.75 5.61 -12.42
CA LEU A 126 1.90 5.47 -13.61
C LEU A 126 2.72 5.08 -14.85
N ILE A 127 3.92 5.62 -15.03
CA ILE A 127 4.81 5.25 -16.14
C ILE A 127 5.17 3.75 -16.06
N ILE A 128 5.58 3.25 -14.89
CA ILE A 128 5.90 1.82 -14.73
C ILE A 128 4.69 0.94 -14.98
N THR A 129 3.52 1.29 -14.42
CA THR A 129 2.30 0.53 -14.66
C THR A 129 1.86 0.54 -16.12
N LEU A 130 2.03 1.65 -16.85
CA LEU A 130 1.79 1.72 -18.29
C LEU A 130 2.77 0.84 -19.09
N ILE A 131 4.04 0.79 -18.70
CA ILE A 131 5.03 -0.11 -19.31
C ILE A 131 4.63 -1.58 -19.07
N LEU A 132 4.23 -1.93 -17.85
CA LEU A 132 3.72 -3.27 -17.53
C LEU A 132 2.49 -3.62 -18.37
N LEU A 133 1.53 -2.68 -18.55
CA LEU A 133 0.38 -2.89 -19.43
C LEU A 133 0.77 -3.14 -20.88
N ARG A 134 1.77 -2.42 -21.39
CA ARG A 134 2.27 -2.65 -22.77
C ARG A 134 2.86 -4.04 -22.93
N PHE A 135 3.60 -4.54 -21.92
CA PHE A 135 4.08 -5.93 -21.92
C PHE A 135 2.94 -6.94 -21.82
N ALA A 136 1.94 -6.67 -20.98
CA ALA A 136 0.77 -7.53 -20.82
C ALA A 136 -0.03 -7.70 -22.14
N ARG A 137 -0.04 -6.67 -22.99
CA ARG A 137 -0.72 -6.71 -24.31
C ARG A 137 -0.05 -7.64 -25.33
N ARG A 138 1.22 -8.01 -25.15
CA ARG A 138 1.94 -8.90 -26.08
C ARG A 138 1.65 -10.39 -25.87
N HIS A 139 0.50 -10.74 -25.30
CA HIS A 139 0.12 -12.12 -24.94
C HIS A 139 1.22 -12.88 -24.17
N LEU A 140 1.97 -12.16 -23.33
CA LEU A 140 2.95 -12.78 -22.45
C LEU A 140 2.23 -13.61 -21.38
N SER A 141 2.81 -14.75 -21.01
CA SER A 141 2.36 -15.48 -19.82
C SER A 141 2.52 -14.61 -18.57
N THR A 142 1.68 -14.84 -17.57
CA THR A 142 1.72 -14.14 -16.27
C THR A 142 3.12 -14.16 -15.64
N SER A 143 3.83 -15.28 -15.72
CA SER A 143 5.22 -15.40 -15.24
C SER A 143 6.20 -14.48 -15.97
N ARG A 144 6.07 -14.31 -17.30
CA ARG A 144 6.93 -13.38 -18.07
C ARG A 144 6.65 -11.93 -17.72
N LEU A 145 5.38 -11.61 -17.44
CA LEU A 145 4.98 -10.28 -17.02
C LEU A 145 5.50 -9.94 -15.60
N LEU A 146 5.51 -10.93 -14.70
CA LEU A 146 6.14 -10.80 -13.38
C LEU A 146 7.65 -10.55 -13.51
N LEU A 147 8.36 -11.34 -14.33
CA LEU A 147 9.80 -11.16 -14.58
C LEU A 147 10.10 -9.78 -15.18
N ALA A 148 9.25 -9.28 -16.08
CA ALA A 148 9.38 -7.93 -16.61
C ALA A 148 9.25 -6.86 -15.50
N GLY A 149 8.30 -7.03 -14.57
CA GLY A 149 8.17 -6.14 -13.42
C GLY A 149 9.37 -6.17 -12.48
N VAL A 150 9.91 -7.36 -12.19
CA VAL A 150 11.14 -7.48 -11.40
C VAL A 150 12.31 -6.79 -12.11
N ALA A 151 12.46 -6.97 -13.42
CA ALA A 151 13.48 -6.29 -14.20
C ALA A 151 13.33 -4.76 -14.16
N LEU A 152 12.09 -4.25 -14.29
CA LEU A 152 11.80 -2.81 -14.14
C LEU A 152 12.16 -2.31 -12.74
N SER A 153 11.86 -3.09 -11.70
CA SER A 153 12.22 -2.77 -10.32
C SER A 153 13.73 -2.62 -10.14
N ILE A 154 14.53 -3.51 -10.73
CA ILE A 154 15.99 -3.46 -10.72
C ILE A 154 16.49 -2.22 -11.48
N ILE A 155 15.92 -1.92 -12.65
CA ILE A 155 16.27 -0.71 -13.42
C ILE A 155 15.99 0.55 -12.60
N CYS A 156 14.81 0.67 -11.99
CA CYS A 156 14.47 1.81 -11.15
C CYS A 156 15.42 1.91 -9.95
N SER A 157 15.74 0.78 -9.31
CA SER A 157 16.71 0.76 -8.20
C SER A 157 18.08 1.26 -8.63
N ALA A 158 18.58 0.82 -9.79
CA ALA A 158 19.85 1.31 -10.34
C ALA A 158 19.81 2.82 -10.61
N LEU A 159 18.72 3.34 -11.18
CA LEU A 159 18.55 4.78 -11.40
C LEU A 159 18.54 5.57 -10.09
N MET A 160 17.84 5.09 -9.06
CA MET A 160 17.84 5.72 -7.73
C MET A 160 19.25 5.71 -7.12
N THR A 161 19.99 4.61 -7.21
CA THR A 161 21.37 4.52 -6.72
C THR A 161 22.32 5.49 -7.43
N TRP A 162 22.22 5.60 -8.76
CA TRP A 162 23.00 6.58 -9.53
C TRP A 162 22.69 8.02 -9.09
N ALA A 163 21.42 8.34 -8.89
CA ALA A 163 21.02 9.66 -8.42
C ALA A 163 21.56 9.96 -7.01
N ILE A 164 21.54 8.97 -6.10
CA ILE A 164 22.13 9.12 -4.76
C ILE A 164 23.64 9.37 -4.86
N TYR A 165 24.35 8.62 -5.71
CA TYR A 165 25.80 8.76 -5.90
C TYR A 165 26.19 10.18 -6.33
N PHE A 166 25.39 10.82 -7.18
CA PHE A 166 25.62 12.19 -7.64
C PHE A 166 24.94 13.27 -6.79
N SER A 167 24.27 12.89 -5.69
CA SER A 167 23.55 13.82 -4.81
C SER A 167 24.44 14.44 -3.72
N THR A 168 24.03 15.59 -3.17
CA THR A 168 24.73 16.23 -2.05
C THR A 168 24.32 15.61 -0.71
N SER A 169 25.05 15.92 0.37
CA SER A 169 24.83 15.32 1.70
C SER A 169 23.44 15.59 2.29
N PHE A 170 22.80 16.72 1.96
CA PHE A 170 21.46 17.06 2.44
C PHE A 170 20.38 16.23 1.73
N ASP A 171 20.50 16.10 0.41
CA ASP A 171 19.58 15.31 -0.42
C ASP A 171 19.62 13.82 -0.01
N LEU A 172 20.82 13.31 0.32
CA LEU A 172 21.02 11.91 0.65
C LEU A 172 20.19 11.43 1.84
N ARG A 173 20.06 12.23 2.92
CA ARG A 173 19.22 11.87 4.09
C ARG A 173 17.74 11.81 3.72
N GLN A 174 17.26 12.77 2.92
CA GLN A 174 15.87 12.79 2.47
C GLN A 174 15.55 11.60 1.55
N LEU A 175 16.47 11.29 0.64
CA LEU A 175 16.38 10.12 -0.24
C LEU A 175 16.33 8.82 0.56
N MET A 176 17.17 8.67 1.60
CA MET A 176 17.13 7.50 2.47
C MET A 176 15.80 7.36 3.21
N TYR A 177 15.28 8.44 3.81
CA TYR A 177 13.96 8.40 4.47
C TYR A 177 12.85 8.00 3.50
N TRP A 178 12.94 8.47 2.26
CA TRP A 178 11.92 8.18 1.26
C TRP A 178 12.00 6.75 0.73
N MET A 179 13.21 6.22 0.50
CA MET A 179 13.43 4.82 0.12
C MET A 179 13.02 3.83 1.21
N MET A 180 13.11 4.25 2.46
CA MET A 180 12.78 3.41 3.62
C MET A 180 11.36 3.66 4.15
N GLY A 181 10.66 4.66 3.62
CA GLY A 181 9.29 5.03 3.98
C GLY A 181 9.12 5.61 5.39
N GLY A 182 8.15 6.51 5.55
CA GLY A 182 7.82 7.14 6.82
C GLY A 182 6.72 8.19 6.69
N PHE A 183 5.97 8.43 7.78
CA PHE A 183 4.95 9.49 7.86
C PHE A 183 5.37 10.67 8.74
N GLY A 184 6.66 10.81 9.05
CA GLY A 184 7.18 11.87 9.95
C GLY A 184 6.90 13.30 9.46
N GLY A 185 6.80 13.50 8.15
CA GLY A 185 6.51 14.81 7.55
C GLY A 185 5.05 15.06 7.16
N VAL A 186 4.12 14.21 7.60
CA VAL A 186 2.71 14.33 7.22
C VAL A 186 1.96 15.28 8.15
N ASP A 187 1.36 16.30 7.56
CA ASP A 187 0.47 17.29 8.14
C ASP A 187 -0.81 17.45 7.29
N TRP A 188 -1.62 18.47 7.59
CA TRP A 188 -2.84 18.76 6.84
C TRP A 188 -2.60 19.29 5.42
N GLN A 189 -1.39 19.73 5.07
CA GLN A 189 -1.06 20.19 3.72
C GLN A 189 -1.09 19.03 2.72
N GLN A 190 -0.88 17.77 3.15
CA GLN A 190 -1.01 16.60 2.29
C GLN A 190 -2.44 16.02 2.26
N SER A 191 -3.44 16.71 2.82
CA SER A 191 -4.84 16.29 2.78
C SER A 191 -5.36 16.02 1.36
N TRP A 192 -4.85 16.72 0.35
CA TRP A 192 -5.22 16.48 -1.05
C TRP A 192 -4.81 15.08 -1.55
N LEU A 193 -3.66 14.54 -1.10
CA LEU A 193 -3.24 13.16 -1.39
C LEU A 193 -4.15 12.15 -0.68
N MET A 194 -4.57 12.46 0.55
CA MET A 194 -5.51 11.62 1.30
C MET A 194 -6.87 11.56 0.58
N ILE A 195 -7.39 12.72 0.18
CA ILE A 195 -8.64 12.84 -0.58
C ILE A 195 -8.52 12.12 -1.93
N ALA A 196 -7.36 12.18 -2.59
CA ALA A 196 -7.09 11.48 -3.85
C ALA A 196 -7.15 9.94 -3.74
N LEU A 197 -6.89 9.35 -2.57
CA LEU A 197 -6.99 7.90 -2.35
C LEU A 197 -8.43 7.42 -2.15
N ILE A 198 -9.26 8.20 -1.44
CA ILE A 198 -10.57 7.76 -0.96
C ILE A 198 -11.49 7.24 -2.09
N PRO A 199 -11.69 7.95 -3.22
CA PRO A 199 -12.58 7.49 -4.29
C PRO A 199 -12.16 6.15 -4.87
N VAL A 200 -10.85 5.96 -5.09
CA VAL A 200 -10.32 4.74 -5.70
C VAL A 200 -10.40 3.56 -4.71
N LEU A 201 -10.15 3.80 -3.43
CA LEU A 201 -10.33 2.81 -2.36
C LEU A 201 -11.78 2.31 -2.26
N ILE A 202 -12.74 3.23 -2.25
CA ILE A 202 -14.17 2.88 -2.21
C ILE A 202 -14.55 2.13 -3.49
N TRP A 203 -14.16 2.66 -4.66
CA TRP A 203 -14.48 2.07 -5.94
C TRP A 203 -13.93 0.64 -6.07
N ILE A 204 -12.65 0.40 -5.71
CA ILE A 204 -12.03 -0.92 -5.83
C ILE A 204 -12.66 -1.94 -4.88
N CYS A 205 -13.06 -1.54 -3.67
CA CYS A 205 -13.77 -2.42 -2.73
C CYS A 205 -15.11 -2.92 -3.30
N CYS A 206 -15.73 -2.16 -4.20
CA CYS A 206 -16.95 -2.56 -4.89
C CYS A 206 -16.71 -3.50 -6.09
N GLN A 207 -15.48 -3.61 -6.62
CA GLN A 207 -15.15 -4.40 -7.82
C GLN A 207 -14.88 -5.88 -7.55
N SER A 208 -15.67 -6.50 -6.68
CA SER A 208 -15.50 -7.90 -6.28
C SER A 208 -15.80 -8.90 -7.40
N GLN A 209 -16.84 -8.67 -8.21
CA GLN A 209 -17.26 -9.61 -9.25
C GLN A 209 -16.19 -9.77 -10.34
N PRO A 210 -15.64 -8.71 -10.96
CA PRO A 210 -14.58 -8.85 -11.95
C PRO A 210 -13.36 -9.61 -11.41
N LEU A 211 -12.95 -9.32 -10.16
CA LEU A 211 -11.81 -9.98 -9.52
C LEU A 211 -12.08 -11.45 -9.20
N ASN A 212 -13.30 -11.80 -8.77
CA ASN A 212 -13.71 -13.20 -8.62
C ASN A 212 -13.73 -13.95 -9.96
N MET A 213 -14.15 -13.30 -11.05
CA MET A 213 -14.10 -13.90 -12.39
C MET A 213 -12.66 -14.08 -12.88
N LEU A 214 -11.79 -13.09 -12.66
CA LEU A 214 -10.36 -13.19 -12.97
C LEU A 214 -9.66 -14.32 -12.20
N ALA A 215 -10.06 -14.57 -10.96
CA ALA A 215 -9.51 -15.64 -10.13
C ALA A 215 -9.81 -17.06 -10.67
N LEU A 216 -10.76 -17.22 -11.60
CA LEU A 216 -11.02 -18.49 -12.29
C LEU A 216 -10.02 -18.76 -13.43
N GLY A 217 -9.19 -17.77 -13.78
CA GLY A 217 -8.25 -17.82 -14.89
C GLY A 217 -8.77 -17.12 -16.16
N GLU A 218 -7.84 -16.77 -17.05
CA GLU A 218 -8.12 -15.99 -18.27
C GLU A 218 -9.18 -16.61 -19.19
N THR A 219 -9.13 -17.93 -19.42
CA THR A 219 -10.05 -18.63 -20.33
C THR A 219 -11.47 -18.65 -19.80
N SER A 220 -11.66 -19.05 -18.54
CA SER A 220 -12.97 -19.09 -17.88
C SER A 220 -13.58 -17.69 -17.74
N ALA A 221 -12.78 -16.69 -17.36
CA ALA A 221 -13.26 -15.30 -17.26
C ALA A 221 -13.80 -14.78 -18.60
N ARG A 222 -13.11 -15.05 -19.72
CA ARG A 222 -13.55 -14.65 -21.06
C ARG A 222 -14.82 -15.38 -21.50
N GLN A 223 -14.92 -16.69 -21.26
CA GLN A 223 -16.09 -17.48 -21.61
C GLN A 223 -17.34 -17.04 -20.84
N LEU A 224 -17.17 -16.57 -19.60
CA LEU A 224 -18.23 -15.97 -18.79
C LEU A 224 -18.56 -14.52 -19.18
N GLY A 225 -17.97 -13.99 -20.25
CA GLY A 225 -18.28 -12.66 -20.80
C GLY A 225 -17.54 -11.50 -20.17
N LEU A 226 -16.50 -11.73 -19.36
CA LEU A 226 -15.71 -10.63 -18.78
C LEU A 226 -14.87 -9.94 -19.87
N PRO A 227 -14.98 -8.61 -20.07
CA PRO A 227 -14.11 -7.87 -20.97
C PRO A 227 -12.70 -7.74 -20.36
N LEU A 228 -11.88 -8.78 -20.53
CA LEU A 228 -10.60 -8.95 -19.85
C LEU A 228 -9.68 -7.74 -20.01
N TRP A 229 -9.54 -7.21 -21.23
CA TRP A 229 -8.65 -6.08 -21.52
C TRP A 229 -9.06 -4.79 -20.81
N PHE A 230 -10.35 -4.52 -20.71
CA PHE A 230 -10.87 -3.37 -19.99
C PHE A 230 -10.51 -3.46 -18.51
N TRP A 231 -10.85 -4.59 -17.87
CA TRP A 231 -10.58 -4.79 -16.45
C TRP A 231 -9.09 -4.85 -16.12
N ARG A 232 -8.27 -5.51 -16.93
CA ARG A 232 -6.80 -5.52 -16.73
C ARG A 232 -6.24 -4.10 -16.76
N ASN A 233 -6.60 -3.30 -17.77
CA ASN A 233 -6.11 -1.91 -17.87
C ASN A 233 -6.59 -1.08 -16.67
N LEU A 234 -7.88 -1.18 -16.33
CA LEU A 234 -8.48 -0.38 -15.26
C LEU A 234 -7.90 -0.73 -13.88
N LEU A 235 -7.72 -2.02 -13.57
CA LEU A 235 -7.14 -2.47 -12.31
C LEU A 235 -5.66 -2.09 -12.18
N VAL A 236 -4.90 -2.12 -13.28
CA VAL A 236 -3.49 -1.68 -13.25
C VAL A 236 -3.38 -0.17 -13.06
N VAL A 237 -4.23 0.62 -13.71
CA VAL A 237 -4.26 2.08 -13.49
C VAL A 237 -4.67 2.40 -12.06
N ALA A 238 -5.70 1.72 -11.52
CA ALA A 238 -6.11 1.89 -10.12
C ALA A 238 -4.98 1.53 -9.15
N THR A 239 -4.26 0.44 -9.41
CA THR A 239 -3.09 0.03 -8.61
C THR A 239 -1.96 1.06 -8.70
N GLY A 240 -1.64 1.53 -9.91
CA GLY A 240 -0.62 2.55 -10.13
C GLY A 240 -0.94 3.86 -9.43
N TRP A 241 -2.21 4.28 -9.46
CA TRP A 241 -2.70 5.43 -8.71
C TRP A 241 -2.55 5.25 -7.19
N MET A 242 -3.11 4.16 -6.65
CA MET A 242 -3.07 3.88 -5.21
C MET A 242 -1.65 3.81 -4.67
N VAL A 243 -0.75 3.13 -5.38
CA VAL A 243 0.66 3.00 -5.02
C VAL A 243 1.40 4.31 -5.21
N GLY A 244 1.19 5.01 -6.34
CA GLY A 244 1.82 6.30 -6.62
C GLY A 244 1.48 7.36 -5.57
N VAL A 245 0.21 7.47 -5.18
CA VAL A 245 -0.24 8.40 -4.13
C VAL A 245 0.28 7.96 -2.76
N SER A 246 0.29 6.66 -2.47
CA SER A 246 0.85 6.13 -1.22
C SER A 246 2.33 6.48 -1.06
N VAL A 247 3.09 6.32 -2.15
CA VAL A 247 4.52 6.56 -2.19
C VAL A 247 4.84 8.07 -2.21
N ALA A 248 4.02 8.89 -2.86
CA ALA A 248 4.08 10.35 -2.75
C ALA A 248 3.90 10.85 -1.31
N MET A 249 3.08 10.16 -0.51
CA MET A 249 2.75 10.55 0.85
C MET A 249 3.76 10.03 1.88
N ALA A 250 4.20 8.78 1.72
CA ALA A 250 4.92 8.06 2.77
C ALA A 250 6.20 7.36 2.29
N GLY A 251 6.61 7.54 1.03
CA GLY A 251 7.75 6.85 0.45
C GLY A 251 7.48 5.36 0.18
N ALA A 252 8.56 4.61 -0.07
CA ALA A 252 8.46 3.20 -0.39
C ALA A 252 8.17 2.36 0.85
N ILE A 253 6.98 1.75 0.90
CA ILE A 253 6.56 0.81 1.95
C ILE A 253 6.23 -0.53 1.29
N GLY A 254 6.85 -1.60 1.77
CA GLY A 254 6.67 -2.97 1.26
C GLY A 254 6.04 -3.92 2.28
N PHE A 255 5.84 -5.16 1.84
CA PHE A 255 5.29 -6.32 2.57
C PHE A 255 3.81 -6.24 2.96
N ILE A 256 3.21 -5.05 3.09
CA ILE A 256 1.77 -4.93 3.38
C ILE A 256 0.91 -5.53 2.26
N GLY A 257 1.26 -5.26 1.00
CA GLY A 257 0.53 -5.78 -0.16
C GLY A 257 0.72 -7.28 -0.36
N LEU A 258 1.85 -7.83 0.06
CA LEU A 258 2.13 -9.26 -0.04
C LEU A 258 1.46 -10.05 1.10
N VAL A 259 1.73 -9.67 2.34
CA VAL A 259 1.42 -10.45 3.54
C VAL A 259 -0.06 -10.39 3.88
N ILE A 260 -0.68 -9.22 3.86
CA ILE A 260 -2.05 -9.04 4.38
C ILE A 260 -3.09 -9.82 3.57
N PRO A 261 -3.16 -9.71 2.23
CA PRO A 261 -4.14 -10.48 1.46
C PRO A 261 -3.96 -11.99 1.63
N HIS A 262 -2.72 -12.45 1.77
CA HIS A 262 -2.41 -13.86 1.93
C HIS A 262 -2.86 -14.40 3.30
N ILE A 263 -2.58 -13.67 4.39
CA ILE A 263 -3.09 -14.01 5.74
C ILE A 263 -4.61 -14.11 5.74
N LEU A 264 -5.30 -13.12 5.16
CA LEU A 264 -6.76 -13.11 5.14
C LEU A 264 -7.35 -14.29 4.35
N ARG A 265 -6.71 -14.69 3.24
CA ARG A 265 -7.08 -15.90 2.51
C ARG A 265 -6.91 -17.16 3.37
N LEU A 266 -5.82 -17.28 4.15
CA LEU A 266 -5.63 -18.38 5.10
C LEU A 266 -6.64 -18.38 6.25
N CYS A 267 -7.14 -17.21 6.66
CA CYS A 267 -8.26 -17.08 7.60
C CYS A 267 -9.61 -17.48 6.97
N GLY A 268 -9.62 -17.81 5.67
CA GLY A 268 -10.77 -18.27 4.91
C GLY A 268 -11.52 -17.16 4.17
N LEU A 269 -10.98 -15.95 4.07
CA LEU A 269 -11.56 -14.87 3.27
C LEU A 269 -11.11 -15.00 1.80
N THR A 270 -11.87 -15.76 1.01
CA THR A 270 -11.51 -16.03 -0.39
C THR A 270 -12.31 -15.20 -1.39
N ASP A 271 -13.59 -14.95 -1.12
CA ASP A 271 -14.46 -14.13 -1.97
C ASP A 271 -14.03 -12.66 -1.89
N HIS A 272 -13.75 -12.05 -3.04
CA HIS A 272 -13.34 -10.64 -3.13
C HIS A 272 -14.36 -9.66 -2.54
N ARG A 273 -15.64 -10.05 -2.42
CA ARG A 273 -16.67 -9.25 -1.70
C ARG A 273 -16.30 -8.96 -0.26
N VAL A 274 -15.54 -9.85 0.36
CA VAL A 274 -15.13 -9.76 1.77
C VAL A 274 -13.63 -9.58 1.89
N LEU A 275 -12.85 -10.19 1.00
CA LEU A 275 -11.40 -10.03 0.97
C LEU A 275 -11.01 -8.58 0.69
N LEU A 276 -11.67 -7.84 -0.21
CA LEU A 276 -11.27 -6.45 -0.49
C LEU A 276 -11.51 -5.53 0.72
N PRO A 277 -12.72 -5.46 1.33
CA PRO A 277 -12.89 -4.71 2.57
C PRO A 277 -11.99 -5.21 3.71
N GLY A 278 -11.80 -6.53 3.81
CA GLY A 278 -10.90 -7.13 4.79
C GLY A 278 -9.45 -6.67 4.62
N CYS A 279 -8.94 -6.64 3.39
CA CYS A 279 -7.60 -6.14 3.06
C CYS A 279 -7.46 -4.67 3.40
N ALA A 280 -8.48 -3.85 3.10
CA ALA A 280 -8.46 -2.43 3.44
C ALA A 280 -8.31 -2.23 4.95
N LEU A 281 -9.16 -2.91 5.75
CA LEU A 281 -9.13 -2.79 7.21
C LEU A 281 -7.85 -3.37 7.82
N ALA A 282 -7.46 -4.58 7.43
CA ALA A 282 -6.28 -5.26 7.97
C ALA A 282 -4.97 -4.56 7.56
N GLY A 283 -4.90 -4.04 6.33
CA GLY A 283 -3.77 -3.25 5.85
C GLY A 283 -3.63 -1.95 6.63
N ALA A 284 -4.75 -1.26 6.87
CA ALA A 284 -4.79 -0.05 7.69
C ALA A 284 -4.32 -0.33 9.14
N ILE A 285 -4.80 -1.41 9.77
CA ILE A 285 -4.35 -1.83 11.11
C ILE A 285 -2.85 -2.13 11.11
N ALA A 286 -2.40 -2.97 10.19
CA ALA A 286 -1.02 -3.43 10.16
C ALA A 286 -0.05 -2.27 10.01
N LEU A 287 -0.33 -1.34 9.09
CA LEU A 287 0.52 -0.18 8.90
C LEU A 287 0.42 0.82 10.05
N LEU A 288 -0.75 0.97 10.67
CA LEU A 288 -0.91 1.86 11.82
C LEU A 288 -0.15 1.37 13.05
N LEU A 289 -0.18 0.06 13.32
CA LEU A 289 0.62 -0.53 14.39
C LEU A 289 2.11 -0.42 14.10
N ALA A 290 2.53 -0.61 12.83
CA ALA A 290 3.93 -0.40 12.44
C ALA A 290 4.38 1.06 12.64
N ASP A 291 3.53 2.04 12.31
CA ASP A 291 3.82 3.46 12.52
C ASP A 291 3.87 3.83 14.02
N VAL A 292 3.01 3.25 14.86
CA VAL A 292 3.09 3.44 16.33
C VAL A 292 4.40 2.87 16.87
N VAL A 293 4.80 1.67 16.44
CA VAL A 293 6.11 1.09 16.82
C VAL A 293 7.25 1.98 16.33
N ALA A 294 7.19 2.46 15.08
CA ALA A 294 8.23 3.28 14.49
C ALA A 294 8.48 4.59 15.26
N ARG A 295 7.41 5.21 15.78
CA ARG A 295 7.47 6.44 16.59
C ARG A 295 7.96 6.23 18.02
N LEU A 296 7.71 5.07 18.61
CA LEU A 296 7.94 4.82 20.04
C LEU A 296 9.20 3.99 20.33
N ALA A 297 9.74 3.29 19.33
CA ALA A 297 10.83 2.34 19.55
C ALA A 297 12.15 2.99 19.99
N LEU A 298 12.41 4.24 19.55
CA LEU A 298 13.64 4.96 19.85
C LEU A 298 13.31 6.37 20.35
N ALA A 299 13.96 6.81 21.43
CA ALA A 299 13.78 8.16 21.98
C ALA A 299 14.47 9.24 21.13
N SER A 300 15.51 8.88 20.36
CA SER A 300 16.37 9.84 19.68
C SER A 300 15.97 10.14 18.23
N ALA A 301 15.18 9.27 17.60
CA ALA A 301 14.77 9.40 16.20
C ALA A 301 13.59 8.47 15.89
N GLU A 302 12.78 8.83 14.89
CA GLU A 302 11.76 7.92 14.35
C GLU A 302 12.41 6.85 13.45
N LEU A 303 12.00 5.60 13.62
CA LEU A 303 12.41 4.52 12.72
C LEU A 303 11.72 4.66 11.36
N PRO A 304 12.41 4.36 10.25
CA PRO A 304 11.74 4.23 8.96
C PRO A 304 10.74 3.06 8.97
N ILE A 305 9.55 3.27 8.45
CA ILE A 305 8.45 2.31 8.55
C ILE A 305 8.67 1.10 7.66
N GLY A 306 9.29 1.28 6.49
CA GLY A 306 9.69 0.18 5.63
C GLY A 306 10.66 -0.79 6.31
N VAL A 307 11.48 -0.31 7.25
CA VAL A 307 12.30 -1.21 8.11
C VAL A 307 11.39 -2.03 9.01
N VAL A 308 10.49 -1.38 9.74
CA VAL A 308 9.55 -2.06 10.64
C VAL A 308 8.69 -3.09 9.88
N THR A 309 8.12 -2.70 8.75
CA THR A 309 7.26 -3.60 7.96
C THR A 309 8.04 -4.74 7.31
N ALA A 310 9.29 -4.51 6.85
CA ALA A 310 10.12 -5.60 6.32
C ALA A 310 10.61 -6.55 7.43
N THR A 311 11.03 -6.02 8.58
CA THR A 311 11.50 -6.82 9.73
C THR A 311 10.39 -7.71 10.27
N LEU A 312 9.16 -7.22 10.36
CA LEU A 312 8.02 -8.02 10.81
C LEU A 312 7.43 -8.88 9.67
N GLY A 313 7.37 -8.32 8.46
CA GLY A 313 6.74 -8.93 7.30
C GLY A 313 7.51 -10.11 6.73
N ALA A 314 8.84 -10.06 6.70
CA ALA A 314 9.66 -11.14 6.13
C ALA A 314 9.55 -12.47 6.92
N PRO A 315 9.67 -12.49 8.26
CA PRO A 315 9.45 -13.72 9.04
C PRO A 315 8.04 -14.27 8.86
N VAL A 316 7.02 -13.40 8.86
CA VAL A 316 5.63 -13.79 8.62
C VAL A 316 5.48 -14.39 7.23
N PHE A 317 6.05 -13.76 6.20
CA PHE A 317 6.01 -14.27 4.84
C PHE A 317 6.69 -15.64 4.71
N ILE A 318 7.87 -15.83 5.30
CA ILE A 318 8.56 -17.13 5.34
C ILE A 318 7.68 -18.18 6.02
N TRP A 319 7.06 -17.85 7.15
CA TRP A 319 6.14 -18.75 7.84
C TRP A 319 4.92 -19.12 6.97
N LEU A 320 4.36 -18.17 6.22
CA LEU A 320 3.26 -18.42 5.29
C LEU A 320 3.67 -19.38 4.17
N LEU A 321 4.87 -19.23 3.60
CA LEU A 321 5.40 -20.15 2.59
C LEU A 321 5.52 -21.58 3.13
N LEU A 322 6.03 -21.74 4.36
CA LEU A 322 6.18 -23.05 4.99
C LEU A 322 4.83 -23.71 5.31
N LYS A 323 3.80 -22.91 5.63
CA LYS A 323 2.46 -23.41 5.93
C LYS A 323 1.68 -23.79 4.66
N SER A 324 1.79 -23.02 3.58
CA SER A 324 1.12 -23.31 2.30
C SER A 324 1.72 -24.48 1.53
N ALA A 325 2.96 -24.87 1.83
CA ALA A 325 3.59 -26.08 1.28
C ALA A 325 3.07 -27.39 1.88
N ARG A 326 2.24 -27.32 2.95
CA ARG A 326 1.57 -28.46 3.59
C ARG A 326 0.09 -28.48 3.22
#